data_AF-A0A3Q8W9M9-F1
#
_entry.id   AF-A0A3Q8W9M9-F1
#
_cell.length_a   1.000
_cell.length_b   1.000
_cell.length_c   1.000
_cell.angle_alpha   90.00
_cell.angle_beta   90.00
_cell.angle_gamma   90.00
#
_symmetry.space_group_name_H-M   'P 1'
#
loop_
_entity.id
_entity.type
_entity.pdbx_description
1 polymer ?
#
loop_
_entity_poly.entity_id
_entity_poly.type
_entity_poly.pdbx_seq_one_letter_code
_entity_poly.pdbx_strand_id
1 'polypeptide(L)' 'MAGEQQQHERGTVAPRAGHEQRSCPACGRAVETVLRRRKSLGIFVPEWSPGPCRNPDCALYVPVGAVP' A
#
# COMPACT_ATOMS: atom_id res chain seq x y z
N MET A 1 25.73 37.81 -12.13
CA MET A 1 25.07 37.60 -13.46
C MET A 1 25.36 36.18 -13.89
N ALA A 2 24.48 35.31 -14.37
CA ALA A 2 23.03 35.16 -14.43
C ALA A 2 22.76 33.80 -15.13
N GLY A 3 21.77 33.03 -14.64
CA GLY A 3 21.21 31.82 -15.29
C GLY A 3 21.88 30.50 -14.87
N GLU A 4 21.40 29.72 -13.91
CA GLU A 4 20.03 29.19 -13.74
C GLU A 4 19.46 28.78 -15.11
N GLN A 5 19.35 27.49 -15.38
CA GLN A 5 18.05 26.84 -15.65
C GLN A 5 18.23 25.43 -16.22
N GLN A 6 17.80 24.48 -15.40
CA GLN A 6 16.98 23.34 -15.82
C GLN A 6 17.71 22.22 -16.57
N GLN A 7 18.65 21.58 -15.87
CA GLN A 7 18.97 20.16 -16.12
C GLN A 7 17.75 19.32 -15.72
N HIS A 8 16.80 19.32 -16.66
CA HIS A 8 15.56 18.58 -16.66
C HIS A 8 15.86 17.10 -16.95
N GLU A 9 16.73 16.47 -16.15
CA GLU A 9 16.96 15.03 -16.20
C GLU A 9 15.79 14.34 -15.49
N ARG A 10 14.72 14.13 -16.25
CA ARG A 10 13.67 13.16 -15.93
C ARG A 10 14.29 11.76 -16.00
N GLY A 11 15.13 11.43 -15.02
CA GLY A 11 15.44 10.04 -14.71
C GLY A 11 14.14 9.29 -14.47
N THR A 12 14.07 8.04 -14.90
CA THR A 12 12.91 7.18 -14.66
C THR A 12 12.77 6.92 -13.16
N VAL A 13 12.17 7.88 -12.44
CA VAL A 13 11.76 7.70 -11.05
C VAL A 13 10.47 6.91 -11.10
N ALA A 14 10.51 5.67 -10.64
CA ALA A 14 9.28 4.91 -10.42
C ALA A 14 8.40 5.72 -9.46
N PRO A 15 7.11 5.95 -9.77
CA PRO A 15 6.21 6.64 -8.86
C PRO A 15 6.25 5.94 -7.50
N ARG A 16 6.33 6.71 -6.41
CA ARG A 16 6.27 6.15 -5.05
C ARG A 16 4.92 5.48 -4.89
N ALA A 17 4.85 4.18 -5.15
CA ALA A 17 3.65 3.39 -4.94
C ALA A 17 3.27 3.49 -3.47
N GLY A 18 2.05 3.96 -3.20
CA GLY A 18 1.56 4.41 -1.89
C GLY A 18 1.79 3.37 -0.79
N HIS A 19 2.75 3.67 0.08
CA HIS A 19 3.00 2.96 1.34
C HIS A 19 2.46 3.75 2.54
N GLU A 20 1.44 4.59 2.32
CA GLU A 20 0.74 5.23 3.43
C GLU A 20 0.20 4.14 4.37
N GLN A 21 0.51 4.28 5.66
CA GLN A 21 0.15 3.31 6.68
C GLN A 21 -1.38 3.20 6.72
N ARG A 22 -1.91 2.00 6.45
CA ARG A 22 -3.36 1.80 6.32
C ARG A 22 -3.98 1.62 7.69
N SER A 23 -5.20 2.10 7.84
CA SER A 23 -6.01 1.93 9.03
C SER A 23 -7.12 0.88 8.81
N CYS A 24 -7.49 0.19 9.88
CA CYS A 24 -8.67 -0.67 9.90
C CYS A 24 -9.92 0.20 9.72
N PRO A 25 -10.83 -0.10 8.77
CA PRO A 25 -12.02 0.71 8.54
C PRO A 25 -13.03 0.66 9.70
N ALA A 26 -12.95 -0.35 10.58
CA ALA A 26 -13.86 -0.50 11.71
C ALA A 26 -13.38 0.20 12.99
N CYS A 27 -12.07 0.13 13.30
CA CYS A 27 -11.53 0.64 14.57
C CYS A 27 -10.47 1.74 14.41
N GLY A 28 -10.12 2.11 13.18
CA GLY A 28 -9.15 3.17 12.87
C GLY A 28 -7.69 2.85 13.22
N ARG A 29 -7.41 1.72 13.89
CA ARG A 29 -6.04 1.33 14.26
C ARG A 29 -5.19 1.05 13.02
N ALA A 30 -3.90 1.38 13.10
CA ALA A 30 -2.93 1.02 12.08
C ALA A 30 -2.92 -0.50 11.87
N VAL A 31 -2.86 -0.91 10.60
CA VAL A 31 -2.75 -2.30 10.18
C VAL A 31 -1.61 -2.44 9.20
N GLU A 32 -1.09 -3.67 9.09
CA GLU A 32 -0.12 -4.02 8.07
C GLU A 32 -0.68 -3.74 6.67
N THR A 33 0.18 -3.41 5.72
CA THR A 33 -0.19 -3.30 4.30
C THR A 33 0.13 -4.60 3.61
N VAL A 34 -0.86 -5.25 3.02
CA VAL A 34 -0.66 -6.49 2.27
C VAL A 34 -0.55 -6.16 0.78
N LEU A 35 0.52 -6.66 0.16
CA LEU A 35 0.71 -6.57 -1.29
C LEU A 35 0.20 -7.85 -1.95
N ARG A 36 -0.85 -7.73 -2.76
CA ARG A 36 -1.30 -8.78 -3.66
C ARG A 36 -0.89 -8.44 -5.08
N ARG A 37 -0.68 -9.46 -5.91
CA ARG A 37 -0.42 -9.27 -7.34
C ARG A 37 -1.58 -9.88 -8.11
N ARG A 38 -2.30 -9.05 -8.86
CA ARG A 38 -3.36 -9.50 -9.77
C ARG A 38 -2.82 -9.49 -11.19
N LYS A 39 -3.00 -10.59 -11.91
CA LYS A 39 -2.70 -10.62 -13.33
C LYS A 39 -3.85 -9.97 -14.12
N SER A 40 -3.54 -8.97 -14.93
CA SER A 40 -4.49 -8.29 -15.80
C SER A 40 -3.86 -8.11 -17.18
N LEU A 41 -4.55 -8.57 -18.24
CA LEU A 41 -4.08 -8.46 -19.64
C LEU A 41 -2.63 -8.94 -19.87
N GLY A 42 -2.22 -10.01 -19.18
CA GLY A 42 -0.87 -10.56 -19.28
C GLY A 42 0.18 -9.91 -18.37
N ILE A 43 -0.13 -8.79 -17.72
CA ILE A 43 0.78 -8.05 -16.82
C ILE A 43 0.40 -8.30 -15.36
N PHE A 44 1.40 -8.32 -14.47
CA PHE A 44 1.17 -8.36 -13.02
C PHE A 44 1.01 -6.96 -12.46
N VAL A 45 -0.20 -6.64 -12.02
CA VAL A 45 -0.54 -5.37 -11.36
C VAL A 45 -0.43 -5.57 -9.83
N PRO A 46 0.37 -4.75 -9.13
CA PRO A 46 0.38 -4.74 -7.67
C PRO A 46 -0.90 -4.08 -7.13
N GLU A 47 -1.52 -4.72 -6.17
CA GLU A 47 -2.67 -4.25 -5.42
C GLU A 47 -2.30 -4.23 -3.94
N TRP A 48 -2.26 -3.05 -3.35
CA TRP A 48 -2.04 -2.87 -1.92
C TRP A 48 -3.40 -2.81 -1.23
N SER A 49 -3.62 -3.63 -0.21
CA SER A 49 -4.82 -3.65 0.63
C SER A 49 -4.45 -3.50 2.11
N PRO A 50 -5.37 -3.01 2.97
CA PRO A 50 -5.20 -3.15 4.40
C PRO A 50 -5.11 -4.65 4.76
N GLY A 51 -4.24 -4.98 5.69
CA GLY A 51 -4.11 -6.31 6.26
C GLY A 51 -5.21 -6.62 7.29
N PRO A 52 -5.25 -7.86 7.79
CA PRO A 52 -6.22 -8.27 8.80
C PRO A 52 -6.02 -7.47 10.11
N CYS A 53 -7.14 -7.10 10.73
CA CYS A 53 -7.08 -6.45 12.04
C CYS A 53 -6.64 -7.46 13.11
N ARG A 54 -5.67 -7.06 13.94
CA ARG A 54 -5.18 -7.85 15.08
C ARG A 54 -5.70 -7.38 16.44
N ASN A 55 -6.64 -6.42 16.45
CA ASN A 55 -7.30 -5.99 17.67
C ASN A 55 -8.46 -6.94 18.03
N PRO A 56 -8.41 -7.70 19.14
CA PRO A 56 -9.44 -8.67 19.49
C PRO A 56 -10.82 -8.03 19.76
N ASP A 57 -10.86 -6.76 20.16
CA ASP A 57 -12.11 -6.03 20.41
C ASP A 57 -12.76 -5.48 19.11
N CYS A 58 -12.13 -5.72 17.96
CA CYS A 58 -12.62 -5.23 16.67
C CYS A 58 -13.59 -6.24 16.04
N ALA A 59 -14.70 -5.75 15.49
CA ALA A 59 -15.62 -6.58 14.71
C ALA A 59 -14.97 -7.24 13.48
N LEU A 60 -13.84 -6.70 12.99
CA LEU A 60 -13.06 -7.24 11.87
C LEU A 60 -11.80 -8.00 12.34
N TYR A 61 -11.72 -8.38 13.61
CA TYR A 61 -10.59 -9.17 14.12
C TYR A 61 -10.51 -10.51 13.40
N VAL A 62 -9.31 -10.85 12.90
CA VAL A 62 -9.04 -12.17 12.33
C VAL A 62 -8.01 -12.87 13.21
N PRO A 63 -8.36 -14.02 13.83
CA PRO A 63 -7.41 -14.82 14.60
C PRO A 63 -6.23 -15.26 13.74
N VAL A 64 -5.04 -15.36 14.33
CA VAL A 64 -3.87 -15.90 13.63
C VAL A 64 -4.14 -17.37 13.31
N GLY A 65 -4.17 -17.73 12.02
CA GLY A 65 -4.47 -19.09 11.54
C GLY A 65 -5.87 -19.27 10.93
N ALA A 66 -6.76 -18.28 11.06
CA ALA A 66 -7.97 -18.23 10.24
C ALA A 66 -7.58 -17.80 8.81
N VAL A 67 -7.37 -18.79 7.94
CA VAL A 67 -7.30 -18.54 6.49
C VAL A 67 -8.74 -18.36 6.01
N PRO A 68 -9.09 -17.27 5.29
CA PRO A 68 -10.40 -17.14 4.67
C PRO A 68 -10.63 -18.17 3.56
#